data_AF-A0A1I1Q3S1-F1
#
_entry.id   AF-A0A1I1Q3S1-F1
#
_cell.length_a   1.000
_cell.length_b   1.000
_cell.length_c   1.000
_cell.angle_alpha   90.00
_cell.angle_beta   90.00
_cell.angle_gamma   90.00
#
_symmetry.space_group_name_H-M   'P 1'
#
loop_
_entity.id
_entity.type
_entity.pdbx_description
1 polymer ?
#
loop_
_entity_poly.entity_id
_entity_poly.type
_entity_poly.pdbx_seq_one_letter_code
_entity_poly.pdbx_strand_id
1 'polypeptide(L)'
;MKFILALVVLVALTFVPGLVGPYPLGLMIGILGYGVLATAWAMFSGPTRYISLATVAFFGLGAYTVAVLSEVLPYPLVLLAAACVGVIVALLVGLATLRLAGIYFVIFTFGLTELVRQLVTYYEVNVTAPWAATSSCR
;
A
#
# COMPACT_ATOMS: atom_id res chain seq x y z
N MET A 1 -19.37 -21.02 -8.43
CA MET A 1 -19.20 -21.62 -7.08
C MET A 1 -18.10 -20.94 -6.25
N LYS A 2 -16.85 -20.77 -6.75
CA LYS A 2 -15.77 -20.07 -6.01
C LYS A 2 -16.08 -18.61 -5.62
N PHE A 3 -16.74 -17.85 -6.50
CA PHE A 3 -17.19 -16.48 -6.20
C PHE A 3 -18.26 -16.40 -5.11
N ILE A 4 -19.14 -17.42 -5.03
CA ILE A 4 -20.19 -17.49 -4.00
C ILE A 4 -19.55 -17.81 -2.64
N LEU A 5 -18.59 -18.72 -2.60
CA LEU A 5 -17.80 -19.02 -1.40
C LEU A 5 -17.00 -17.80 -0.92
N ALA A 6 -16.37 -17.04 -1.83
CA ALA A 6 -15.66 -15.81 -1.48
C ALA A 6 -16.60 -14.75 -0.88
N LEU A 7 -17.82 -14.62 -1.41
CA LEU A 7 -18.83 -13.68 -0.92
C LEU A 7 -19.37 -14.09 0.44
N VAL A 8 -19.59 -15.39 0.68
CA VAL A 8 -20.01 -15.93 1.98
C VAL A 8 -18.93 -15.71 3.06
N VAL A 9 -17.65 -15.91 2.71
CA VAL A 9 -16.54 -15.63 3.62
C VAL A 9 -16.43 -14.13 3.94
N LEU A 10 -16.66 -13.26 2.95
CA LEU A 10 -16.65 -11.81 3.14
C LEU A 10 -17.76 -11.35 4.12
N VAL A 11 -18.97 -11.92 3.98
CA VAL A 11 -20.11 -11.62 4.86
C VAL A 11 -19.89 -12.19 6.27
N ALA A 12 -19.30 -13.38 6.40
CA ALA A 12 -18.94 -13.92 7.71
C ALA A 12 -17.92 -13.02 8.43
N LEU A 13 -16.98 -12.42 7.70
CA LEU A 13 -15.95 -11.53 8.24
C LEU A 13 -16.52 -10.22 8.79
N THR A 14 -17.65 -9.74 8.26
CA THR A 14 -18.33 -8.52 8.76
C THR A 14 -18.97 -8.68 10.14
N PHE A 15 -19.23 -9.91 10.60
CA PHE A 15 -19.77 -10.18 11.95
C PHE A 15 -18.67 -10.39 13.01
N VAL A 16 -17.42 -10.58 12.59
CA VAL A 16 -16.26 -10.76 13.48
C VAL A 16 -15.99 -9.58 14.44
N PRO A 17 -16.10 -8.28 14.04
CA PRO A 17 -15.82 -7.17 14.95
C PRO A 17 -16.81 -7.07 16.13
N GLY A 18 -17.97 -7.74 16.07
CA GLY A 18 -18.95 -7.75 17.16
C GLY A 18 -18.67 -8.79 18.25
N LEU A 19 -17.82 -9.81 18.00
CA LEU A 19 -17.61 -10.95 18.90
C LEU A 19 -16.21 -11.02 19.52
N VAL A 20 -15.27 -10.17 19.08
CA VAL A 20 -13.83 -10.38 19.28
C VAL A 20 -13.17 -9.15 19.92
N GLY A 21 -12.30 -9.38 20.91
CA GLY A 21 -11.58 -8.30 21.63
C GLY A 21 -10.53 -7.56 20.77
N PRO A 22 -9.96 -6.43 21.27
CA PRO A 22 -9.12 -5.53 20.48
C PRO A 22 -7.84 -6.17 19.90
N TYR A 23 -7.19 -7.04 20.69
CA TYR A 23 -5.94 -7.71 20.30
C TYR A 23 -6.12 -8.68 19.12
N PRO A 24 -7.03 -9.68 19.20
CA PRO A 24 -7.27 -10.58 18.08
C PRO A 24 -7.80 -9.86 16.83
N LEU A 25 -8.53 -8.75 16.98
CA LEU A 25 -9.00 -7.94 15.85
C LEU A 25 -7.83 -7.37 15.04
N GLY A 26 -6.86 -6.73 15.70
CA GLY A 26 -5.68 -6.16 15.04
C GLY A 26 -4.82 -7.24 14.36
N LEU A 27 -4.67 -8.39 15.00
CA LEU A 27 -3.94 -9.54 14.45
C LEU A 27 -4.63 -10.09 13.18
N MET A 28 -5.96 -10.23 13.19
CA MET A 28 -6.70 -10.63 11.99
C MET A 28 -6.54 -9.63 10.85
N ILE A 29 -6.66 -8.32 11.12
CA ILE A 29 -6.47 -7.27 10.11
C ILE A 29 -5.07 -7.37 9.49
N GLY A 30 -4.03 -7.58 10.32
CA GLY A 30 -2.66 -7.78 9.84
C GLY A 30 -2.51 -9.00 8.93
N ILE A 31 -3.04 -10.16 9.36
CA ILE A 31 -2.99 -11.40 8.56
C ILE A 31 -3.72 -11.22 7.22
N LEU A 32 -4.92 -10.63 7.25
CA LEU A 32 -5.71 -10.34 6.04
C LEU A 32 -4.96 -9.38 5.11
N GLY A 33 -4.35 -8.33 5.66
CA GLY A 33 -3.52 -7.38 4.90
C GLY A 33 -2.36 -8.06 4.19
N TYR A 34 -1.58 -8.88 4.91
CA TYR A 34 -0.50 -9.67 4.31
C TYR A 34 -1.01 -10.69 3.28
N GLY A 35 -2.20 -11.26 3.48
CA GLY A 35 -2.85 -12.15 2.50
C GLY A 35 -3.18 -11.43 1.19
N VAL A 36 -3.71 -10.20 1.26
CA VAL A 36 -3.97 -9.36 0.08
C VAL A 36 -2.67 -9.04 -0.66
N LEU A 37 -1.63 -8.65 0.08
CA LEU A 37 -0.30 -8.39 -0.49
C LEU A 37 0.29 -9.63 -1.19
N ALA A 38 0.20 -10.80 -0.56
CA ALA A 38 0.72 -12.06 -1.09
C ALA A 38 -0.04 -12.50 -2.36
N THR A 39 -1.37 -12.34 -2.37
CA THR A 39 -2.19 -12.69 -3.56
C THR A 39 -1.95 -11.73 -4.73
N ALA A 40 -1.84 -10.43 -4.47
CA ALA A 40 -1.48 -9.44 -5.49
C ALA A 40 -0.09 -9.75 -6.09
N TRP A 41 0.88 -10.07 -5.24
CA TRP A 41 2.22 -10.47 -5.68
C TRP A 41 2.20 -11.78 -6.47
N ALA A 42 1.45 -12.79 -6.01
CA ALA A 42 1.32 -14.07 -6.71
C ALA A 42 0.64 -13.95 -8.07
N MET A 43 -0.35 -13.07 -8.22
CA MET A 43 -0.97 -12.78 -9.53
C MET A 43 0.00 -12.13 -10.51
N PHE A 44 0.94 -11.33 -10.01
CA PHE A 44 1.92 -10.64 -10.84
C PHE A 44 3.18 -11.49 -11.15
N SER A 45 3.73 -12.16 -10.14
CA SER A 45 4.96 -12.96 -10.21
C SER A 45 4.72 -14.39 -10.71
N GLY A 46 3.52 -14.93 -10.46
CA GLY A 46 3.14 -16.30 -10.79
C GLY A 46 3.25 -16.64 -12.29
N PRO A 47 2.50 -15.97 -13.18
CA PRO A 47 2.50 -16.29 -14.61
C PRO A 47 3.76 -15.80 -15.34
N THR A 48 4.38 -14.73 -14.85
CA THR A 48 5.41 -13.98 -15.60
C THR A 48 6.85 -14.39 -15.27
N ARG A 49 7.08 -15.23 -14.25
CA ARG A 49 8.41 -15.66 -13.76
C ARG A 49 9.34 -14.50 -13.33
N TYR A 50 8.83 -13.27 -13.18
CA TYR A 50 9.57 -12.10 -12.72
C TYR A 50 9.22 -11.74 -11.28
N ILE A 51 10.23 -11.42 -10.48
CA ILE A 51 10.03 -10.93 -9.11
C ILE A 51 9.72 -9.43 -9.14
N SER A 52 8.54 -9.04 -8.67
CA SER A 52 8.18 -7.63 -8.46
C SER A 52 8.36 -7.24 -7.00
N LEU A 53 9.16 -6.21 -6.73
CA LEU A 53 9.33 -5.63 -5.39
C LEU A 53 8.48 -4.37 -5.18
N ALA A 54 7.70 -3.96 -6.19
CA ALA A 54 6.93 -2.72 -6.16
C ALA A 54 5.68 -2.80 -5.27
N THR A 55 5.21 -4.00 -4.91
CA THR A 55 4.01 -4.18 -4.06
C THR A 55 4.14 -3.47 -2.71
N VAL A 56 5.34 -3.46 -2.12
CA VAL A 56 5.62 -2.75 -0.87
C VAL A 56 5.55 -1.24 -1.07
N ALA A 57 6.06 -0.72 -2.19
CA ALA A 57 6.01 0.71 -2.51
C ALA A 57 4.57 1.20 -2.68
N PHE A 58 3.75 0.45 -3.43
CA PHE A 58 2.33 0.80 -3.63
C PHE A 58 1.52 0.75 -2.34
N PHE A 59 1.76 -0.28 -1.52
CA PHE A 59 1.09 -0.40 -0.22
C PHE A 59 1.51 0.73 0.74
N GLY A 60 2.81 1.03 0.80
CA GLY A 60 3.35 2.12 1.63
C GLY A 60 2.81 3.49 1.21
N LEU A 61 2.77 3.77 -0.09
CA LEU A 61 2.23 5.02 -0.63
C LEU A 61 0.74 5.17 -0.28
N GLY A 62 -0.06 4.11 -0.47
CA GLY A 62 -1.46 4.10 -0.06
C GLY A 62 -1.65 4.32 1.45
N ALA A 63 -0.90 3.59 2.28
CA ALA A 63 -0.96 3.75 3.73
C ALA A 63 -0.58 5.17 4.18
N TYR A 64 0.43 5.77 3.55
CA TYR A 64 0.85 7.15 3.83
C TYR A 64 -0.23 8.17 3.45
N THR A 65 -0.87 8.00 2.28
CA THR A 65 -1.97 8.89 1.87
C THR A 65 -3.15 8.83 2.84
N VAL A 66 -3.49 7.63 3.34
CA VAL A 66 -4.53 7.46 4.36
C VAL A 66 -4.09 8.11 5.68
N ALA A 67 -2.85 7.90 6.11
CA ALA A 67 -2.34 8.46 7.36
C ALA A 67 -2.40 10.00 7.39
N VAL A 68 -1.96 10.66 6.30
CA VAL A 68 -1.97 12.13 6.22
C VAL A 68 -3.38 12.69 6.06
N LEU A 69 -4.24 12.04 5.27
CA LEU A 69 -5.56 12.58 4.94
C LEU A 69 -6.64 12.23 5.98
N SER A 70 -6.39 11.22 6.84
CA SER A 70 -7.31 10.80 7.90
C SER A 70 -7.55 11.88 8.96
N GLU A 71 -6.68 12.89 9.07
CA GLU A 71 -6.86 14.00 10.02
C GLU A 71 -7.77 15.12 9.48
N VAL A 72 -7.99 15.18 8.16
CA VAL A 72 -8.63 16.35 7.50
C VAL A 72 -9.99 16.00 6.89
N LEU A 73 -10.19 14.77 6.40
CA LEU A 73 -11.36 14.37 5.63
C LEU A 73 -12.18 13.24 6.27
N PRO A 74 -13.49 13.14 5.96
CA PRO A 74 -14.30 11.99 6.35
C PRO A 74 -13.76 10.69 5.72
N TYR A 75 -13.74 9.62 6.51
CA TYR A 75 -13.17 8.31 6.19
C TYR A 75 -13.47 7.77 4.77
N PRO A 76 -14.70 7.84 4.21
CA PRO A 76 -14.96 7.35 2.85
C PRO A 76 -14.24 8.16 1.76
N LEU A 77 -14.06 9.46 1.96
CA LEU A 77 -13.40 10.32 0.98
C LEU A 77 -11.88 10.15 1.03
N VAL A 78 -11.33 9.83 2.21
CA VAL A 78 -9.93 9.43 2.40
C VAL A 78 -9.61 8.17 1.60
N LEU A 79 -10.47 7.15 1.70
CA LEU A 79 -10.33 5.90 0.93
C LEU A 79 -10.36 6.15 -0.58
N LEU A 80 -11.26 7.02 -1.04
CA LEU A 80 -11.40 7.34 -2.46
C LEU A 80 -10.17 8.10 -2.98
N ALA A 81 -9.66 9.06 -2.21
CA ALA A 81 -8.43 9.77 -2.53
C ALA A 81 -7.21 8.84 -2.57
N ALA A 82 -7.04 7.96 -1.57
CA ALA A 82 -5.98 6.96 -1.54
C ALA A 82 -6.07 6.00 -2.74
N ALA A 83 -7.27 5.56 -3.10
CA ALA A 83 -7.50 4.73 -4.27
C ALA A 83 -7.15 5.47 -5.57
N CYS A 84 -7.55 6.73 -5.72
CA CYS A 84 -7.19 7.55 -6.88
C CYS A 84 -5.67 7.69 -7.03
N VAL A 85 -4.95 8.02 -5.95
CA VAL A 85 -3.49 8.12 -5.98
C VAL A 85 -2.87 6.77 -6.36
N GLY A 86 -3.34 5.67 -5.75
CA GLY A 86 -2.88 4.33 -6.08
C GLY A 86 -3.09 3.96 -7.55
N VAL A 87 -4.26 4.26 -8.11
CA VAL A 87 -4.59 4.00 -9.53
C VAL A 87 -3.69 4.81 -10.46
N ILE A 88 -3.45 6.08 -10.17
CA ILE A 88 -2.59 6.94 -11.00
C ILE A 88 -1.17 6.39 -11.03
N VAL A 89 -0.58 6.09 -9.86
CA VAL A 89 0.80 5.57 -9.79
C VAL A 89 0.87 4.18 -10.42
N ALA A 90 -0.12 3.31 -10.20
CA ALA A 90 -0.18 1.98 -10.79
C ALA A 90 -0.32 2.03 -12.32
N LEU A 91 -1.10 2.98 -12.88
CA LEU A 91 -1.21 3.18 -14.32
C LEU A 91 0.12 3.62 -14.93
N LEU A 92 0.79 4.60 -14.32
CA LEU A 92 2.08 5.11 -14.79
C LEU A 92 3.14 4.01 -14.77
N VAL A 93 3.26 3.28 -13.66
CA VAL A 93 4.20 2.18 -13.51
C VAL A 93 3.83 0.99 -14.41
N GLY A 94 2.55 0.66 -14.52
CA GLY A 94 2.05 -0.37 -15.42
C GLY A 94 2.47 -0.08 -16.86
N LEU A 95 2.16 1.12 -17.37
CA LEU A 95 2.55 1.54 -18.71
C LEU A 95 4.07 1.54 -18.93
N ALA A 96 4.85 1.98 -17.93
CA ALA A 96 6.30 1.96 -18.02
C ALA A 96 6.83 0.52 -18.13
N THR A 97 6.30 -0.40 -17.31
CA THR A 97 6.79 -1.78 -17.22
C THR A 97 6.44 -2.65 -18.43
N LEU A 98 5.39 -2.33 -19.20
CA LEU A 98 5.11 -2.99 -20.48
C LEU A 98 6.29 -2.91 -21.48
N ARG A 99 7.21 -1.95 -21.30
CA ARG A 99 8.37 -1.72 -22.18
C ARG A 99 9.65 -2.42 -21.73
N LEU A 100 9.72 -2.96 -20.50
CA LEU A 100 10.92 -3.60 -19.95
C LEU A 100 10.66 -5.09 -19.72
N ALA A 101 11.59 -5.94 -20.16
CA ALA A 101 11.53 -7.39 -19.93
C ALA A 101 12.82 -7.88 -19.27
N GLY A 102 12.72 -8.91 -18.42
CA GLY A 102 13.89 -9.54 -17.79
C GLY A 102 14.38 -8.88 -16.51
N ILE A 103 15.70 -8.79 -16.35
CA ILE A 103 16.35 -8.30 -15.12
C ILE A 103 16.05 -6.82 -14.83
N TYR A 104 15.82 -6.04 -15.90
CA TYR A 104 15.55 -4.60 -15.80
C TYR A 104 14.26 -4.29 -15.06
N PHE A 105 13.28 -5.19 -15.11
CA PHE A 105 12.03 -5.05 -14.38
C PHE A 105 12.25 -5.08 -12.87
N VAL A 106 13.11 -5.98 -12.38
CA VAL A 106 13.42 -6.10 -10.94
C VAL A 106 14.15 -4.86 -10.43
N ILE A 107 15.16 -4.40 -11.18
CA ILE A 107 15.95 -3.21 -10.83
C ILE A 107 15.06 -1.96 -10.79
N PHE A 108 14.16 -1.81 -11.78
CA PHE A 108 13.21 -0.70 -11.82
C PHE A 108 12.26 -0.72 -10.62
N THR A 109 11.68 -1.87 -10.28
CA THR A 109 10.76 -1.97 -9.13
C THR A 109 11.47 -1.79 -7.79
N PHE A 110 12.73 -2.20 -7.66
CA PHE A 110 13.56 -1.88 -6.51
C PHE A 110 13.83 -0.36 -6.40
N GLY A 111 14.22 0.26 -7.52
CA GLY A 111 14.44 1.71 -7.59
C GLY A 111 13.17 2.51 -7.28
N LEU A 112 11.99 2.05 -7.72
CA LEU A 112 10.71 2.66 -7.36
C LEU A 112 10.46 2.62 -5.85
N THR A 113 10.71 1.48 -5.20
CA THR A 113 10.55 1.35 -3.75
C THR A 113 11.47 2.30 -2.99
N GLU A 114 12.71 2.43 -3.43
CA GLU A 114 13.68 3.34 -2.82
C GLU A 114 13.32 4.81 -3.09
N LEU A 115 12.86 5.14 -4.29
CA LEU A 115 12.38 6.49 -4.63
C LEU A 115 11.20 6.87 -3.74
N VAL A 116 10.21 5.99 -3.55
CA VAL A 116 9.07 6.23 -2.66
C VAL A 116 9.53 6.46 -1.23
N ARG A 117 10.49 5.65 -0.72
CA ARG A 117 11.08 5.86 0.61
C ARG A 117 11.73 7.25 0.72
N GLN A 118 12.55 7.63 -0.25
CA GLN A 118 13.22 8.93 -0.28
C GLN A 118 12.22 10.09 -0.37
N LEU A 119 11.14 9.94 -1.15
CA LEU A 119 10.07 10.93 -1.25
C LEU A 119 9.37 11.16 0.09
N VAL A 120 9.03 10.09 0.81
CA VAL A 120 8.39 10.19 2.13
C VAL A 120 9.31 10.88 3.12
N THR A 121 10.59 10.48 3.20
CA THR A 121 11.56 11.12 4.09
C THR A 121 11.79 12.59 3.72
N TYR A 122 11.89 12.91 2.43
CA TYR A 122 12.00 14.29 1.98
C TYR A 122 10.78 15.12 2.40
N TYR A 123 9.57 14.57 2.27
CA TYR A 123 8.33 15.24 2.68
C TYR A 123 8.32 15.50 4.19
N GLU A 124 8.72 14.52 5.01
CA GLU A 124 8.83 14.69 6.47
C GLU A 124 9.84 15.77 6.86
N VAL A 125 10.99 15.82 6.19
CA VAL A 125 12.01 16.85 6.47
C VAL A 125 11.53 18.24 6.03
N ASN A 126 10.90 18.36 4.86
CA ASN A 126 10.52 19.66 4.31
C ASN A 126 9.26 20.25 4.97
N VAL A 127 8.29 19.41 5.34
CA VAL A 127 7.00 19.85 5.89
C VAL A 127 6.96 19.81 7.41
N THR A 128 7.59 18.79 8.03
CA THR A 128 7.54 18.55 9.48
C THR A 128 8.80 18.98 10.23
N ALA A 129 9.96 19.11 9.56
CA ALA A 129 11.21 19.49 10.22
C ALA A 129 11.65 20.98 10.16
N PRO A 130 10.92 21.97 9.59
CA PRO A 130 11.36 23.37 9.70
C PRO A 130 11.58 23.83 11.16
N TRP A 131 10.81 23.28 12.11
CA TRP A 131 10.91 23.61 13.54
C TRP A 131 11.86 22.70 14.34
N ALA A 132 12.17 21.50 13.84
CA ALA A 132 13.11 20.58 14.50
C ALA A 132 14.58 20.95 14.21
N ALA A 133 14.88 21.54 13.05
CA ALA A 133 16.22 22.01 12.70
C ALA A 133 16.62 23.30 13.44
N THR A 134 15.64 24.13 13.86
CA THR A 134 15.89 25.40 14.57
C THR A 134 15.96 25.24 16.09
N SER A 135 15.43 24.16 16.68
CA SER A 135 15.50 23.92 18.13
C SER A 135 16.80 23.25 18.61
N SER A 136 17.57 22.62 17.72
CA SER A 136 18.87 22.00 18.06
C SER A 136 20.06 22.98 18.06
N CYS A 137 19.83 24.24 17.68
CA CYS A 137 20.83 25.31 17.69
C CYS A 137 20.63 26.28 18.88
N ARG A 138 19.97 25.82 19.94
CA ARG A 138 19.87 26.49 21.24
C ARG A 138 20.14 25.49 22.36
#